data_AF-U1NAC0-F1
#
_entry.id   AF-U1NAC0-F1
#
_cell.length_a   1.000
_cell.length_b   1.000
_cell.length_c   1.000
_cell.angle_alpha   90.00
_cell.angle_beta   90.00
_cell.angle_gamma   90.00
#
_symmetry.space_group_name_H-M   'P 1'
#
loop_
_entity.id
_entity.type
_entity.pdbx_description
1 polymer ?
#
loop_
_entity_poly.entity_id
_entity_poly.type
_entity_poly.pdbx_seq_one_letter_code
_entity_poly.pdbx_strand_id
1 'polypeptide(L)'
;MQAEALSEIRDAFAAGNTVVIVRAPTGSGKSLLARAIAGGARTATDAEPADAINAYYTTPQVSQLDDVAADPLLGDLNIIRGKSNYTCILNGETGTPVNRAPCAREQGYDCSVRHRCPYFSDRAIASNRRIAAMTLAYFMQTAGSDVFGRRDVVVIDEAHGLPEWAEMYATVTLQSNTVPIWDEITVPDLTAESDPLDRTIRFAETLTDACERALQPLISRETLTPAETARRDRLQELRSELRWFVTDARDPQSPTTWVVDQTETETEY
;
A
#
# COMPACT_ATOMS: atom_id res chain seq x y z
N MET A 1 -28.69 6.01 -18.08
CA MET A 1 -27.22 5.99 -17.94
C MET A 1 -26.74 5.63 -16.53
N GLN A 2 -26.66 6.52 -15.52
CA GLN A 2 -26.10 6.12 -14.21
C GLN A 2 -26.92 5.04 -13.48
N ALA A 3 -28.26 5.17 -13.44
CA ALA A 3 -29.14 4.17 -12.83
C ALA A 3 -29.09 2.81 -13.57
N GLU A 4 -28.90 2.85 -14.88
CA GLU A 4 -28.77 1.67 -15.73
C GLU A 4 -27.44 0.96 -15.46
N ALA A 5 -26.32 1.71 -15.42
CA ALA A 5 -25.02 1.18 -15.02
C ALA A 5 -25.05 0.55 -13.62
N LEU A 6 -25.71 1.18 -12.64
CA LEU A 6 -25.88 0.59 -11.31
C LEU A 6 -26.72 -0.70 -11.33
N SER A 7 -27.74 -0.77 -12.19
CA SER A 7 -28.52 -1.99 -12.36
C SER A 7 -27.65 -3.12 -12.92
N GLU A 8 -26.90 -2.85 -13.99
CA GLU A 8 -26.01 -3.83 -14.62
C GLU A 8 -24.92 -4.32 -13.67
N ILE A 9 -24.32 -3.42 -12.88
CA ILE A 9 -23.31 -3.78 -11.88
C ILE A 9 -23.92 -4.69 -10.80
N ARG A 10 -25.10 -4.34 -10.28
CA ARG A 10 -25.79 -5.16 -9.28
C ARG A 10 -26.12 -6.54 -9.85
N ASP A 11 -26.64 -6.59 -11.07
CA ASP A 11 -27.02 -7.85 -11.72
C ASP A 11 -25.77 -8.72 -12.00
N ALA A 12 -24.62 -8.11 -12.32
CA ALA A 12 -23.34 -8.80 -12.45
C ALA A 12 -22.86 -9.42 -11.12
N PHE A 13 -22.93 -8.69 -10.01
CA PHE A 13 -22.61 -9.26 -8.69
C PHE A 13 -23.62 -10.36 -8.27
N ALA A 14 -24.91 -10.18 -8.55
CA ALA A 14 -25.93 -11.19 -8.29
C ALA A 14 -25.74 -12.48 -9.10
N ALA A 15 -25.10 -12.39 -10.27
CA ALA A 15 -24.69 -13.54 -11.06
C ALA A 15 -23.44 -14.27 -10.51
N GLY A 16 -22.89 -13.84 -9.38
CA GLY A 16 -21.75 -14.47 -8.69
C GLY A 16 -20.38 -13.94 -9.13
N ASN A 17 -20.32 -12.87 -9.92
CA ASN A 17 -19.03 -12.25 -10.26
C ASN A 17 -18.42 -11.57 -9.04
N THR A 18 -17.13 -11.78 -8.79
CA THR A 18 -16.38 -11.11 -7.72
C THR A 18 -15.70 -9.82 -8.20
N VAL A 19 -15.54 -9.66 -9.52
CA VAL A 19 -14.92 -8.50 -10.16
C VAL A 19 -15.83 -8.03 -11.29
N VAL A 20 -16.13 -6.73 -11.32
CA VAL A 20 -16.94 -6.09 -12.36
C VAL A 20 -16.16 -4.91 -12.94
N ILE A 21 -15.91 -4.95 -14.25
CA ILE A 21 -15.20 -3.88 -14.97
C ILE A 21 -16.22 -2.95 -15.61
N VAL A 22 -16.19 -1.68 -15.22
CA VAL A 22 -17.13 -0.66 -15.71
C VAL A 22 -16.41 0.31 -16.63
N ARG A 23 -16.88 0.45 -17.87
CA ARG A 23 -16.37 1.44 -18.82
C ARG A 23 -17.35 2.60 -18.94
N ALA A 24 -16.96 3.76 -18.43
CA ALA A 24 -17.73 5.00 -18.55
C ALA A 24 -16.87 6.13 -19.13
N PRO A 25 -17.41 6.98 -20.02
CA PRO A 25 -16.65 8.08 -20.61
C PRO A 25 -16.27 9.14 -19.55
N THR A 26 -15.26 9.96 -19.83
CA THR A 26 -14.92 11.12 -18.99
C THR A 26 -16.12 12.08 -18.88
N GLY A 27 -16.28 12.73 -17.72
CA GLY A 27 -17.42 13.62 -17.46
C GLY A 27 -18.76 12.94 -17.17
N SER A 28 -18.84 11.60 -17.14
CA SER A 28 -20.07 10.85 -16.82
C SER A 28 -20.42 10.75 -15.32
N GLY A 29 -19.60 11.36 -14.45
CA GLY A 29 -19.75 11.26 -12.99
C GLY A 29 -19.29 9.92 -12.41
N LYS A 30 -18.17 9.38 -12.91
CA LYS A 30 -17.59 8.10 -12.44
C LYS A 30 -17.39 8.04 -10.93
N SER A 31 -16.94 9.12 -10.31
CA SER A 31 -16.73 9.17 -8.86
C SER A 31 -18.05 9.04 -8.07
N LEU A 32 -19.17 9.53 -8.61
CA LEU A 32 -20.50 9.31 -8.03
C LEU A 32 -20.96 7.86 -8.20
N LEU A 33 -20.68 7.26 -9.35
CA LEU A 33 -20.93 5.84 -9.58
C LEU A 33 -20.10 4.97 -8.61
N ALA A 34 -18.81 5.27 -8.47
CA ALA A 34 -17.91 4.64 -7.52
C ALA A 34 -18.40 4.78 -6.08
N ARG A 35 -18.85 5.97 -5.68
CA ARG A 35 -19.47 6.19 -4.37
C ARG A 35 -20.73 5.36 -4.19
N ALA A 36 -21.60 5.28 -5.19
CA ALA A 36 -22.83 4.49 -5.10
C ALA A 36 -22.52 2.99 -4.92
N ILE A 37 -21.51 2.47 -5.62
CA ILE A 37 -21.02 1.10 -5.45
C ILE A 37 -20.47 0.89 -4.03
N ALA A 38 -19.56 1.77 -3.58
CA ALA A 38 -19.01 1.71 -2.23
C ALA A 38 -20.08 1.84 -1.13
N GLY A 39 -21.11 2.65 -1.36
CA GLY A 39 -22.24 2.82 -0.46
C GLY A 39 -23.17 1.60 -0.39
N GLY A 40 -23.14 0.74 -1.41
CA GLY A 40 -23.85 -0.54 -1.44
C GLY A 40 -23.15 -1.68 -0.69
N ALA A 41 -21.95 -1.45 -0.15
CA ALA A 41 -21.24 -2.43 0.64
C ALA A 41 -22.03 -2.85 1.89
N ARG A 42 -21.89 -4.13 2.24
CA ARG A 42 -22.49 -4.74 3.42
C ARG A 42 -22.18 -3.94 4.67
N THR A 43 -23.21 -3.75 5.50
CA THR A 43 -23.08 -3.05 6.78
C THR A 43 -23.03 -4.05 7.92
N ALA A 44 -22.53 -3.61 9.08
CA ALA A 44 -22.53 -4.43 10.29
C ALA A 44 -23.95 -4.89 10.74
N THR A 45 -25.01 -4.25 10.25
CA THR A 45 -26.40 -4.66 10.56
C THR A 45 -26.82 -5.87 9.74
N ASP A 46 -26.22 -6.08 8.58
CA ASP A 46 -26.60 -7.10 7.59
C ASP A 46 -25.57 -8.23 7.49
N ALA A 47 -24.61 -8.29 8.42
CA ALA A 47 -23.42 -9.13 8.35
C ALA A 47 -23.32 -10.11 9.52
N GLU A 48 -22.87 -11.33 9.24
CA GLU A 48 -22.42 -12.25 10.28
C GLU A 48 -21.03 -11.83 10.80
N PRO A 49 -20.57 -12.28 11.98
CA PRO A 49 -19.29 -11.84 12.56
C PRO A 49 -18.05 -12.10 11.68
N ALA A 50 -18.10 -13.10 10.80
CA ALA A 50 -17.00 -13.43 9.89
C ALA A 50 -17.05 -12.67 8.55
N ASP A 51 -18.14 -11.96 8.30
CA ASP A 51 -18.37 -11.28 7.05
C ASP A 51 -17.54 -10.00 6.94
N ALA A 52 -16.98 -9.77 5.76
CA ALA A 52 -16.42 -8.47 5.43
C ALA A 52 -17.56 -7.43 5.32
N ILE A 53 -17.31 -6.22 5.81
CA ILE A 53 -18.24 -5.08 5.79
C ILE A 53 -17.51 -3.84 5.28
N ASN A 54 -18.25 -2.76 5.00
CA ASN A 54 -17.70 -1.47 4.58
C ASN A 54 -17.00 -1.52 3.22
N ALA A 55 -16.52 -0.37 2.74
CA ALA A 55 -15.86 -0.26 1.45
C ALA A 55 -14.53 0.50 1.49
N TYR A 56 -13.68 0.20 0.51
CA TYR A 56 -12.57 1.04 0.09
C TYR A 56 -12.92 1.76 -1.21
N TYR A 57 -12.60 3.04 -1.28
CA TYR A 57 -12.51 3.80 -2.51
C TYR A 57 -11.03 4.11 -2.77
N THR A 58 -10.54 3.78 -3.95
CA THR A 58 -9.14 4.00 -4.32
C THR A 58 -9.04 4.75 -5.63
N THR A 59 -8.02 5.59 -5.75
CA THR A 59 -7.72 6.40 -6.93
C THR A 59 -6.20 6.50 -7.08
N PRO A 60 -5.64 6.60 -8.30
CA PRO A 60 -4.18 6.51 -8.44
C PRO A 60 -3.43 7.74 -7.93
N GLN A 61 -4.01 8.95 -8.00
CA GLN A 61 -3.29 10.19 -7.69
C GLN A 61 -3.85 10.91 -6.46
N VAL A 62 -2.96 11.58 -5.72
CA VAL A 62 -3.36 12.42 -4.57
C VAL A 62 -4.26 13.57 -5.01
N SER A 63 -4.01 14.17 -6.17
CA SER A 63 -4.84 15.24 -6.75
C SER A 63 -6.30 14.82 -6.95
N GLN A 64 -6.52 13.59 -7.44
CA GLN A 64 -7.88 13.05 -7.62
C GLN A 64 -8.56 12.80 -6.28
N LEU A 65 -7.79 12.40 -5.27
CA LEU A 65 -8.30 12.25 -3.90
C LEU A 65 -8.66 13.63 -3.29
N ASP A 66 -7.92 14.68 -3.64
CA ASP A 66 -8.23 16.06 -3.25
C ASP A 66 -9.50 16.57 -3.96
N ASP A 67 -9.70 16.26 -5.24
CA ASP A 67 -10.94 16.54 -5.97
C ASP A 67 -12.14 15.87 -5.30
N VAL A 68 -11.99 14.60 -4.91
CA VAL A 68 -13.01 13.85 -4.15
C VAL A 68 -13.30 14.51 -2.80
N ALA A 69 -12.26 14.95 -2.08
CA ALA A 69 -12.42 15.61 -0.78
C ALA A 69 -13.13 16.97 -0.90
N ALA A 70 -13.02 17.65 -2.04
CA ALA A 70 -13.65 18.94 -2.31
C ALA A 70 -15.11 18.82 -2.78
N ASP A 71 -15.54 17.66 -3.28
CA ASP A 71 -16.90 17.44 -3.79
C ASP A 71 -17.91 17.19 -2.65
N PRO A 72 -18.91 18.07 -2.45
CA PRO A 72 -19.92 17.89 -1.41
C PRO A 72 -20.75 16.61 -1.56
N LEU A 73 -20.88 16.06 -2.77
CA LEU A 73 -21.63 14.83 -3.04
C LEU A 73 -20.86 13.57 -2.59
N LEU A 74 -19.57 13.70 -2.31
CA LEU A 74 -18.66 12.63 -1.87
C LEU A 74 -18.24 12.81 -0.40
N GLY A 75 -18.92 13.68 0.35
CA GLY A 75 -18.58 14.00 1.75
C GLY A 75 -18.69 12.84 2.75
N ASP A 76 -19.21 11.68 2.34
CA ASP A 76 -19.23 10.45 3.15
C ASP A 76 -17.97 9.58 2.98
N LEU A 77 -17.09 9.90 2.02
CA LEU A 77 -15.78 9.28 1.85
C LEU A 77 -14.79 9.84 2.89
N ASN A 78 -14.21 8.93 3.67
CA ASN A 78 -13.28 9.30 4.75
C ASN A 78 -11.85 9.21 4.21
N ILE A 79 -11.30 10.37 3.88
CA ILE A 79 -10.04 10.49 3.17
C ILE A 79 -8.85 10.24 4.11
N ILE A 80 -7.90 9.42 3.67
CA ILE A 80 -6.60 9.22 4.31
C ILE A 80 -5.49 9.25 3.27
N ARG A 81 -4.43 10.01 3.57
CA ARG A 81 -3.22 10.11 2.73
C ARG A 81 -2.03 9.44 3.43
N GLY A 82 -0.94 9.25 2.68
CA GLY A 82 0.34 8.84 3.27
C GLY A 82 0.91 9.91 4.21
N LYS A 83 1.69 9.50 5.22
CA LYS A 83 2.28 10.40 6.25
C LYS A 83 3.04 11.61 5.66
N SER A 84 3.65 11.47 4.49
CA SER A 84 4.35 12.57 3.80
C SER A 84 3.43 13.73 3.38
N ASN A 85 2.12 13.49 3.26
CA ASN A 85 1.10 14.48 2.90
C ASN A 85 0.55 15.23 4.12
N TYR A 86 1.09 14.99 5.31
CA TYR A 86 0.69 15.64 6.55
C TYR A 86 1.88 16.37 7.15
N THR A 87 1.64 17.56 7.69
CA THR A 87 2.64 18.32 8.44
C THR A 87 2.49 18.07 9.93
N CYS A 88 3.60 17.88 10.63
CA CYS A 88 3.59 17.74 12.08
C CYS A 88 3.08 19.03 12.74
N ILE A 89 2.37 18.91 13.85
CA ILE A 89 1.83 20.03 14.63
C ILE A 89 2.57 20.26 15.95
N LEU A 90 3.61 19.46 16.22
CA LEU A 90 4.43 19.61 17.42
C LEU A 90 5.27 20.90 17.29
N ASN A 91 5.35 21.66 18.38
CA ASN A 91 6.18 22.87 18.42
C ASN A 91 7.63 22.53 18.07
N GLY A 92 8.23 23.30 17.15
CA GLY A 92 9.57 23.05 16.63
C GLY A 92 9.64 22.09 15.43
N GLU A 93 8.54 21.43 15.08
CA GLU A 93 8.45 20.47 13.96
C GLU A 93 7.37 20.88 12.94
N THR A 94 6.83 22.10 13.01
CA THR A 94 5.70 22.55 12.17
C THR A 94 6.01 22.70 10.67
N GLY A 95 7.27 22.51 10.26
CA GLY A 95 7.68 22.40 8.85
C GLY A 95 8.03 20.96 8.45
N THR A 96 7.93 20.00 9.36
CA THR A 96 8.37 18.63 9.18
C THR A 96 7.19 17.76 8.76
N PRO A 97 7.26 17.06 7.61
CA PRO A 97 6.26 16.06 7.25
C PRO A 97 6.18 14.93 8.27
N VAL A 98 5.00 14.36 8.49
CA VAL A 98 4.77 13.36 9.54
C VAL A 98 5.61 12.09 9.34
N ASN A 99 6.02 11.76 8.11
CA ASN A 99 6.93 10.64 7.85
C ASN A 99 8.38 10.89 8.31
N ARG A 100 8.73 12.13 8.69
CA ARG A 100 10.05 12.52 9.23
C ARG A 100 9.98 13.10 10.65
N ALA A 101 8.77 13.29 11.17
CA ALA A 101 8.53 13.84 12.51
C ALA A 101 9.04 12.88 13.61
N PRO A 102 9.17 13.34 14.88
CA PRO A 102 9.62 12.51 16.00
C PRO A 102 8.86 11.18 16.13
N CYS A 103 7.55 11.17 15.92
CA CYS A 103 6.74 9.94 15.94
C CYS A 103 7.07 8.92 14.85
N ALA A 104 7.85 9.30 13.84
CA ALA A 104 8.39 8.39 12.82
C ALA A 104 9.85 8.01 13.12
N ARG A 105 10.70 8.95 13.60
CA ARG A 105 12.14 8.71 13.81
C ARG A 105 12.53 8.22 15.20
N GLU A 106 11.74 8.47 16.23
CA GLU A 106 12.02 8.11 17.63
C GLU A 106 11.18 6.90 18.05
N GLN A 107 11.85 5.88 18.58
CA GLN A 107 11.18 4.67 19.02
C GLN A 107 10.44 4.90 20.34
N GLY A 108 9.21 4.40 20.44
CA GLY A 108 8.41 4.56 21.66
C GLY A 108 8.01 6.00 21.95
N TYR A 109 8.16 6.92 20.99
CA TYR A 109 7.87 8.33 21.18
C TYR A 109 6.41 8.57 21.58
N ASP A 110 6.22 8.99 22.82
CA ASP A 110 4.92 9.39 23.35
C ASP A 110 4.60 10.82 22.94
N CYS A 111 4.06 10.96 21.73
CA CYS A 111 3.71 12.25 21.16
C CYS A 111 2.56 12.90 21.94
N SER A 112 2.88 13.91 22.75
CA SER A 112 1.92 14.66 23.58
C SER A 112 0.75 15.29 22.79
N VAL A 113 0.95 15.53 21.49
CA VAL A 113 -0.06 16.10 20.58
C VAL A 113 -0.68 15.07 19.64
N ARG A 114 -0.43 13.76 19.83
CA ARG A 114 -0.92 12.69 18.95
C ARG A 114 -2.43 12.71 18.76
N HIS A 115 -3.18 12.98 19.82
CA HIS A 115 -4.63 13.07 19.83
C HIS A 115 -5.18 14.23 18.97
N ARG A 116 -4.33 15.21 18.61
CA ARG A 116 -4.65 16.32 17.70
C ARG A 116 -3.95 16.22 16.34
N CYS A 117 -3.11 15.21 16.14
CA CYS A 117 -2.35 15.07 14.90
C CYS A 117 -3.30 14.70 13.75
N PRO A 118 -3.38 15.51 12.67
CA PRO A 118 -4.32 15.28 11.57
C PRO A 118 -4.16 13.89 10.93
N TYR A 119 -2.91 13.42 10.73
CA TYR A 119 -2.66 12.08 10.20
C TYR A 119 -3.28 10.97 11.06
N PHE A 120 -3.05 10.99 12.37
CA PHE A 120 -3.58 9.95 13.26
C PHE A 120 -5.10 10.04 13.42
N SER A 121 -5.65 11.27 13.38
CA SER A 121 -7.09 11.52 13.36
C SER A 121 -7.74 10.95 12.09
N ASP A 122 -7.29 11.38 10.91
CA ASP A 122 -7.81 10.93 9.62
C ASP A 122 -7.71 9.42 9.48
N ARG A 123 -6.57 8.83 9.91
CA ARG A 123 -6.37 7.38 9.86
C ARG A 123 -7.37 6.64 10.73
N ALA A 124 -7.60 7.11 11.95
CA ALA A 124 -8.57 6.51 12.86
C ALA A 124 -10.01 6.69 12.38
N ILE A 125 -10.33 7.81 11.73
CA ILE A 125 -11.64 8.04 11.13
C ILE A 125 -11.82 7.10 9.93
N ALA A 126 -10.89 7.08 8.99
CA ALA A 126 -10.97 6.24 7.79
C ALA A 126 -11.05 4.76 8.14
N SER A 127 -10.26 4.27 9.11
CA SER A 127 -10.26 2.86 9.50
C SER A 127 -11.60 2.41 10.10
N ASN A 128 -12.29 3.28 10.84
CA ASN A 128 -13.52 2.94 11.56
C ASN A 128 -14.81 3.30 10.81
N ARG A 129 -14.73 4.10 9.75
CA ARG A 129 -15.91 4.58 9.00
C ARG A 129 -16.19 3.74 7.76
N ARG A 130 -17.44 3.87 7.29
CA ARG A 130 -18.04 3.02 6.25
C ARG A 130 -17.25 3.01 4.94
N ILE A 131 -16.75 4.15 4.48
CA ILE A 131 -16.02 4.25 3.22
C ILE A 131 -14.70 4.94 3.50
N ALA A 132 -13.59 4.20 3.37
CA ALA A 132 -12.24 4.74 3.46
C ALA A 132 -11.76 5.06 2.05
N ALA A 133 -11.35 6.30 1.83
CA ALA A 133 -10.90 6.78 0.54
C ALA A 133 -9.40 7.12 0.59
N MET A 134 -8.62 6.55 -0.32
CA MET A 134 -7.16 6.64 -0.29
C MET A 134 -6.56 6.49 -1.68
N THR A 135 -5.26 6.71 -1.82
CA THR A 135 -4.58 6.35 -3.08
C THR A 135 -4.47 4.83 -3.22
N LEU A 136 -4.43 4.32 -4.44
CA LEU A 136 -4.19 2.89 -4.69
C LEU A 136 -2.85 2.44 -4.09
N ALA A 137 -1.81 3.27 -4.19
CA ALA A 137 -0.50 3.01 -3.57
C ALA A 137 -0.62 2.83 -2.05
N TYR A 138 -1.34 3.72 -1.37
CA TYR A 138 -1.52 3.64 0.08
C TYR A 138 -2.35 2.40 0.47
N PHE A 139 -3.37 2.07 -0.31
CA PHE A 139 -4.15 0.85 -0.14
C PHE A 139 -3.27 -0.40 -0.23
N MET A 140 -2.47 -0.53 -1.29
CA MET A 140 -1.59 -1.68 -1.50
C MET A 140 -0.53 -1.81 -0.40
N GLN A 141 0.08 -0.69 0.04
CA GLN A 141 1.06 -0.68 1.14
C GLN A 141 0.47 -1.01 2.51
N THR A 142 -0.82 -0.75 2.71
CA THR A 142 -1.50 -0.99 4.00
C THR A 142 -2.38 -2.24 4.00
N ALA A 143 -2.51 -2.91 2.84
CA ALA A 143 -3.20 -4.18 2.72
C ALA A 143 -2.51 -5.21 3.63
N GLY A 144 -3.29 -5.82 4.52
CA GLY A 144 -2.78 -6.76 5.53
C GLY A 144 -2.23 -6.12 6.80
N SER A 145 -2.29 -4.80 6.96
CA SER A 145 -2.02 -4.14 8.24
C SER A 145 -3.19 -4.28 9.22
N ASP A 146 -2.91 -4.31 10.52
CA ASP A 146 -3.95 -4.34 11.57
C ASP A 146 -4.88 -3.12 11.57
N VAL A 147 -4.48 -2.03 10.90
CA VAL A 147 -5.24 -0.78 10.86
C VAL A 147 -6.37 -0.86 9.84
N PHE A 148 -6.12 -1.49 8.69
CA PHE A 148 -7.06 -1.58 7.57
C PHE A 148 -7.35 -3.05 7.26
N GLY A 149 -8.40 -3.58 7.90
CA GLY A 149 -8.85 -4.95 7.69
C GLY A 149 -9.57 -5.17 6.36
N ARG A 150 -9.96 -6.42 6.11
CA ARG A 150 -10.77 -6.80 4.94
C ARG A 150 -12.11 -6.04 4.93
N ARG A 151 -12.51 -5.55 3.77
CA ARG A 151 -13.80 -4.89 3.52
C ARG A 151 -14.59 -5.60 2.44
N ASP A 152 -15.91 -5.37 2.41
CA ASP A 152 -16.85 -6.04 1.50
C ASP A 152 -16.61 -5.63 0.04
N VAL A 153 -16.37 -4.33 -0.19
CA VAL A 153 -16.18 -3.76 -1.53
C VAL A 153 -14.88 -2.98 -1.63
N VAL A 154 -14.17 -3.15 -2.74
CA VAL A 154 -13.07 -2.26 -3.15
C VAL A 154 -13.43 -1.66 -4.49
N VAL A 155 -13.46 -0.33 -4.56
CA VAL A 155 -13.61 0.41 -5.81
C VAL A 155 -12.25 0.97 -6.22
N ILE A 156 -11.83 0.66 -7.45
CA ILE A 156 -10.63 1.21 -8.08
C ILE A 156 -11.10 2.20 -9.15
N ASP A 157 -11.10 3.49 -8.80
CA ASP A 157 -11.38 4.55 -9.75
C ASP A 157 -10.17 4.77 -10.66
N GLU A 158 -10.43 5.12 -11.91
CA GLU A 158 -9.42 5.27 -12.97
C GLU A 158 -8.51 4.02 -13.15
N ALA A 159 -9.08 2.82 -13.07
CA ALA A 159 -8.37 1.54 -13.18
C ALA A 159 -7.71 1.24 -14.55
N HIS A 160 -7.62 2.20 -15.46
CA HIS A 160 -7.02 1.99 -16.78
C HIS A 160 -5.50 1.71 -16.73
N GLY A 161 -4.81 2.21 -15.70
CA GLY A 161 -3.39 1.96 -15.45
C GLY A 161 -3.12 0.83 -14.45
N LEU A 162 -4.15 0.05 -14.09
CA LEU A 162 -4.03 -1.00 -13.08
C LEU A 162 -2.99 -2.08 -13.44
N PRO A 163 -2.87 -2.54 -14.70
CA PRO A 163 -1.82 -3.49 -15.07
C PRO A 163 -0.41 -2.95 -14.78
N GLU A 164 -0.13 -1.72 -15.20
CA GLU A 164 1.18 -1.08 -15.01
C GLU A 164 1.47 -0.83 -13.52
N TRP A 165 0.45 -0.44 -12.74
CA TRP A 165 0.61 -0.29 -11.29
C TRP A 165 0.81 -1.62 -10.58
N ALA A 166 0.09 -2.66 -11.01
CA ALA A 166 0.25 -4.00 -10.44
C ALA A 166 1.66 -4.54 -10.69
N GLU A 167 2.19 -4.37 -11.90
CA GLU A 167 3.58 -4.72 -12.23
C GLU A 167 4.56 -3.94 -11.36
N MET A 168 4.38 -2.61 -11.25
CA MET A 168 5.24 -1.76 -10.41
C MET A 168 5.23 -2.17 -8.94
N TYR A 169 4.06 -2.49 -8.36
CA TYR A 169 3.94 -2.92 -6.97
C TYR A 169 4.39 -4.36 -6.73
N ALA A 170 4.38 -5.21 -7.75
CA ALA A 170 4.85 -6.59 -7.69
C ALA A 170 6.35 -6.74 -7.96
N THR A 171 7.01 -5.70 -8.47
CA THR A 171 8.43 -5.74 -8.82
C THR A 171 9.31 -5.46 -7.60
N VAL A 172 10.22 -6.38 -7.29
CA VAL A 172 11.25 -6.18 -6.27
C VAL A 172 12.58 -5.88 -6.96
N THR A 173 13.03 -4.63 -6.92
CA THR A 173 14.29 -4.20 -7.53
C THR A 173 15.44 -4.19 -6.52
N LEU A 174 16.44 -5.03 -6.73
CA LEU A 174 17.64 -5.14 -5.90
C LEU A 174 18.83 -4.52 -6.63
N GLN A 175 19.33 -3.40 -6.12
CA GLN A 175 20.47 -2.67 -6.66
C GLN A 175 21.35 -2.13 -5.53
N SER A 176 22.61 -1.81 -5.84
CA SER A 176 23.58 -1.28 -4.85
C SER A 176 23.14 0.02 -4.19
N ASN A 177 22.36 0.85 -4.90
CA ASN A 177 21.80 2.09 -4.41
C ASN A 177 20.45 1.91 -3.67
N THR A 178 19.74 0.78 -3.85
CA THR A 178 18.44 0.53 -3.21
C THR A 178 18.52 -0.41 -2.01
N VAL A 179 19.58 -1.22 -1.90
CA VAL A 179 19.80 -2.17 -0.79
C VAL A 179 20.86 -1.60 0.16
N PRO A 180 20.51 -1.13 1.37
CA PRO A 180 21.45 -0.43 2.26
C PRO A 180 22.65 -1.25 2.78
N ILE A 181 22.62 -2.56 2.56
CA ILE A 181 23.63 -3.54 2.99
C ILE A 181 24.27 -4.25 1.80
N TRP A 182 24.22 -3.66 0.61
CA TRP A 182 24.70 -4.30 -0.63
C TRP A 182 26.17 -4.75 -0.55
N ASP A 183 27.04 -3.95 0.05
CA ASP A 183 28.46 -4.27 0.19
C ASP A 183 28.72 -5.38 1.24
N GLU A 184 27.72 -5.73 2.04
CA GLU A 184 27.80 -6.75 3.10
C GLU A 184 27.30 -8.12 2.62
N ILE A 185 26.76 -8.21 1.40
CA ILE A 185 26.18 -9.43 0.82
C ILE A 185 26.94 -9.89 -0.42
N THR A 186 26.89 -11.19 -0.69
CA THR A 186 27.34 -11.74 -1.98
C THR A 186 26.14 -11.90 -2.90
N VAL A 187 26.12 -11.14 -4.00
CA VAL A 187 25.08 -11.27 -5.03
C VAL A 187 25.42 -12.48 -5.91
N PRO A 188 24.57 -13.51 -5.96
CA PRO A 188 24.82 -14.67 -6.82
C PRO A 188 24.55 -14.33 -8.29
N ASP A 189 25.21 -15.05 -9.20
CA ASP A 189 24.78 -15.15 -10.61
C ASP A 189 23.52 -16.03 -10.68
N LEU A 190 22.37 -15.42 -10.94
CA LEU A 190 21.06 -16.05 -11.01
C LEU A 190 20.88 -16.88 -12.30
N THR A 191 21.72 -16.65 -13.32
CA THR A 191 21.65 -17.34 -14.62
C THR A 191 22.42 -18.66 -14.65
N ALA A 192 23.31 -18.89 -13.68
CA ALA A 192 24.19 -20.05 -13.63
C ALA A 192 23.53 -21.38 -13.17
N GLU A 193 22.29 -21.36 -12.67
CA GLU A 193 21.56 -22.58 -12.25
C GLU A 193 20.48 -22.98 -13.26
N SER A 194 20.07 -24.25 -13.23
CA SER A 194 18.99 -24.77 -14.07
C SER A 194 17.62 -24.17 -13.73
N ASP A 195 17.45 -23.66 -12.50
CA ASP A 195 16.24 -22.97 -12.05
C ASP A 195 16.60 -21.59 -11.44
N PRO A 196 16.53 -20.52 -12.24
CA PRO A 196 16.79 -19.16 -11.77
C PRO A 196 15.84 -18.71 -10.65
N LEU A 197 14.60 -19.20 -10.62
CA LEU A 197 13.61 -18.81 -9.62
C LEU A 197 13.97 -19.39 -8.25
N ASP A 198 14.26 -20.69 -8.19
CA ASP A 198 14.66 -21.36 -6.94
C ASP A 198 15.93 -20.73 -6.33
N ARG A 199 16.90 -20.35 -7.18
CA ARG A 199 18.09 -19.61 -6.74
C ARG A 199 17.74 -18.22 -6.21
N THR A 200 16.84 -17.51 -6.88
CA THR A 200 16.36 -16.18 -6.44
C THR A 200 15.64 -16.26 -5.11
N ILE A 201 14.82 -17.28 -4.88
CA ILE A 201 14.16 -17.54 -3.59
C ILE A 201 15.19 -17.68 -2.47
N ARG A 202 16.22 -18.52 -2.65
CA ARG A 202 17.29 -18.68 -1.64
C ARG A 202 18.06 -17.40 -1.38
N PHE A 203 18.33 -16.62 -2.42
CA PHE A 203 18.98 -15.32 -2.28
C PHE A 203 18.11 -14.34 -1.49
N ALA A 204 16.81 -14.27 -1.81
CA ALA A 204 15.84 -13.43 -1.10
C ALA A 204 15.70 -13.82 0.38
N GLU A 205 15.72 -15.11 0.72
CA GLU A 205 15.75 -15.60 2.10
C GLU A 205 17.01 -15.12 2.83
N THR A 206 18.18 -15.31 2.22
CA THR A 206 19.47 -14.87 2.79
C THR A 206 19.49 -13.35 3.00
N LEU A 207 18.98 -12.59 2.03
CA LEU A 207 18.91 -11.13 2.09
C LEU A 207 17.90 -10.65 3.15
N THR A 208 16.77 -11.36 3.31
CA THR A 208 15.79 -11.11 4.37
C THR A 208 16.44 -11.21 5.74
N ASP A 209 17.18 -12.29 6.00
CA ASP A 209 17.91 -12.49 7.25
C ASP A 209 18.98 -11.42 7.48
N ALA A 210 19.68 -11.00 6.42
CA ALA A 210 20.67 -9.93 6.49
C ALA A 210 20.00 -8.58 6.83
N CYS A 211 18.86 -8.27 6.21
CA CYS A 211 18.06 -7.09 6.53
C CYS A 211 17.60 -7.10 7.99
N GLU A 212 17.17 -8.25 8.52
CA GLU A 212 16.78 -8.40 9.92
C GLU A 212 17.93 -8.11 10.88
N ARG A 213 19.12 -8.66 10.62
CA ARG A 213 20.31 -8.36 11.42
C ARG A 213 20.69 -6.88 11.39
N ALA A 214 20.60 -6.25 10.22
CA ALA A 214 20.88 -4.83 10.06
C ALA A 214 19.81 -3.93 10.71
N LEU A 215 18.57 -4.40 10.81
CA LEU A 215 17.47 -3.70 11.49
C LEU A 215 17.62 -3.70 13.01
N GLN A 216 18.11 -4.79 13.61
CA GLN A 216 18.23 -4.95 15.07
C GLN A 216 18.83 -3.72 15.79
N PRO A 217 20.02 -3.21 15.42
CA PRO A 217 20.61 -2.05 16.10
C PRO A 217 19.83 -0.75 15.88
N LEU A 218 19.02 -0.64 14.81
CA LEU A 218 18.21 0.54 14.52
C LEU A 218 16.91 0.53 15.33
N ILE A 219 16.33 -0.65 15.58
CA ILE A 219 15.11 -0.81 16.37
C ILE A 219 15.37 -0.93 17.88
N SER A 220 16.63 -0.92 18.31
CA SER A 220 17.00 -0.95 19.73
C SER A 220 17.45 0.43 20.26
N ARG A 221 17.60 1.42 19.37
CA ARG A 221 18.05 2.77 19.73
C ARG A 221 16.87 3.67 20.03
N GLU A 222 16.99 4.43 21.11
CA GLU A 222 15.95 5.39 21.53
C GLU A 222 15.72 6.50 20.50
N THR A 223 16.79 6.96 19.85
CA THR A 223 16.72 8.03 18.85
C THR A 223 17.54 7.66 17.62
N LEU A 224 16.95 7.89 16.45
CA LEU A 224 17.62 7.76 15.17
C LEU A 224 17.81 9.14 14.54
N THR A 225 18.96 9.32 13.90
CA THR A 225 19.17 10.41 12.95
C THR A 225 18.23 10.27 11.74
N PRO A 226 18.00 11.33 10.95
CA PRO A 226 17.21 11.24 9.72
C PRO A 226 17.75 10.18 8.74
N ALA A 227 19.08 10.04 8.63
CA ALA A 227 19.71 9.04 7.76
C ALA A 227 19.47 7.60 8.27
N GLU A 228 19.55 7.38 9.57
CA GLU A 228 19.28 6.07 10.18
C GLU A 228 17.79 5.71 10.11
N THR A 229 16.90 6.69 10.22
CA THR A 229 15.46 6.51 10.01
C THR A 229 15.17 6.07 8.59
N ALA A 230 15.77 6.74 7.59
CA ALA A 230 15.65 6.36 6.20
C ALA A 230 16.21 4.95 5.92
N ARG A 231 17.39 4.63 6.51
CA ARG A 231 17.98 3.28 6.41
C ARG A 231 17.07 2.21 7.02
N ARG A 232 16.51 2.46 8.21
CA ARG A 232 15.57 1.55 8.87
C ARG A 232 14.33 1.34 8.01
N ASP A 233 13.71 2.41 7.55
CA ASP A 233 12.47 2.33 6.77
C ASP A 233 12.69 1.55 5.47
N ARG A 234 13.81 1.80 4.77
CA ARG A 234 14.16 1.04 3.56
C ARG A 234 14.44 -0.44 3.85
N LEU A 235 15.15 -0.76 4.93
CA LEU A 235 15.38 -2.15 5.33
C LEU A 235 14.07 -2.87 5.71
N GLN A 236 13.12 -2.18 6.35
CA GLN A 236 11.80 -2.74 6.69
C GLN A 236 10.95 -3.00 5.44
N GLU A 237 10.94 -2.06 4.49
CA GLU A 237 10.26 -2.18 3.20
C GLU A 237 10.84 -3.37 2.42
N LEU A 238 12.16 -3.37 2.20
CA LEU A 238 12.86 -4.44 1.49
C LEU A 238 12.60 -5.82 2.12
N ARG A 239 12.67 -5.93 3.46
CA ARG A 239 12.35 -7.19 4.16
C ARG A 239 10.91 -7.64 3.90
N SER A 240 9.97 -6.71 3.81
CA SER A 240 8.55 -7.02 3.57
C SER A 240 8.32 -7.47 2.13
N GLU A 241 8.94 -6.79 1.16
CA GLU A 241 8.95 -7.14 -0.26
C GLU A 241 9.53 -8.56 -0.48
N LEU A 242 10.70 -8.84 0.10
CA LEU A 242 11.37 -10.14 -0.04
C LEU A 242 10.57 -11.28 0.59
N ARG A 243 9.98 -11.06 1.77
CA ARG A 243 9.14 -12.08 2.42
C ARG A 243 7.87 -12.36 1.62
N TRP A 244 7.26 -11.33 1.04
CA TRP A 244 6.10 -11.51 0.17
C TRP A 244 6.49 -12.33 -1.07
N PHE A 245 7.57 -11.94 -1.76
CA PHE A 245 8.12 -12.71 -2.89
C PHE A 245 8.38 -14.18 -2.52
N VAL A 246 9.13 -14.45 -1.44
CA VAL A 246 9.45 -15.82 -1.02
C VAL A 246 8.18 -16.61 -0.69
N THR A 247 7.21 -16.00 -0.01
CA THR A 247 5.96 -16.68 0.35
C THR A 247 5.17 -17.06 -0.90
N ASP A 248 4.99 -16.12 -1.83
CA ASP A 248 4.22 -16.31 -3.04
C ASP A 248 4.91 -17.26 -4.03
N ALA A 249 6.22 -17.09 -4.26
CA ALA A 249 7.00 -17.92 -5.18
C ALA A 249 7.15 -19.38 -4.70
N ARG A 250 7.00 -19.65 -3.40
CA ARG A 250 6.98 -21.02 -2.85
C ARG A 250 5.59 -21.65 -2.86
N ASP A 251 4.51 -20.90 -3.05
CA ASP A 251 3.15 -21.44 -3.06
C ASP A 251 2.84 -22.10 -4.41
N PRO A 252 2.70 -23.44 -4.48
CA PRO A 252 2.41 -24.14 -5.72
C PRO A 252 0.98 -23.86 -6.23
N GLN A 253 0.15 -23.19 -5.45
CA GLN A 253 -1.20 -22.76 -5.82
C GLN A 253 -1.26 -21.24 -6.09
N SER A 254 -0.12 -20.54 -6.04
CA SER A 254 -0.10 -19.12 -6.38
C SER A 254 -0.55 -18.92 -7.84
N PRO A 255 -1.44 -17.95 -8.10
CA PRO A 255 -1.79 -17.57 -9.47
C PRO A 255 -0.70 -16.73 -10.15
N THR A 256 0.38 -16.38 -9.44
CA THR A 256 1.46 -15.52 -9.91
C THR A 256 2.55 -16.33 -10.62
N THR A 257 3.07 -15.77 -11.72
CA THR A 257 4.30 -16.26 -12.35
C THR A 257 5.41 -15.23 -12.15
N TRP A 258 6.48 -15.64 -11.47
CA TRP A 258 7.65 -14.81 -11.23
C TRP A 258 8.64 -14.89 -12.38
N VAL A 259 9.06 -13.73 -12.87
CA VAL A 259 10.12 -13.60 -13.87
C VAL A 259 11.36 -13.03 -13.18
N VAL A 260 12.49 -13.70 -13.37
CA VAL A 260 13.79 -13.27 -12.83
C VAL A 260 14.59 -12.65 -13.95
N ASP A 261 15.06 -11.43 -13.73
CA ASP A 261 16.00 -10.73 -14.60
C ASP A 261 17.20 -10.25 -13.80
N GLN A 262 18.41 -10.50 -14.32
CA GLN A 262 19.66 -10.00 -13.76
C GLN A 262 20.45 -9.37 -14.90
N THR A 263 20.41 -8.04 -14.95
CA THR A 263 21.24 -7.25 -15.85
C THR A 263 22.49 -6.78 -15.12
N GLU A 264 23.66 -7.10 -15.66
CA GLU A 264 24.89 -6.41 -15.28
C GLU A 264 24.84 -5.03 -15.95
N THR A 265 24.55 -3.98 -15.18
CA THR A 265 24.83 -2.62 -15.68
C THR A 265 26.33 -2.50 -15.87
N GLU A 266 26.78 -2.51 -17.13
CA GLU A 266 28.12 -2.04 -17.50
C GLU A 266 28.33 -0.67 -16.86
N THR A 267 29.27 -0.60 -15.93
CA THR A 267 29.83 0.66 -15.44
C THR A 267 30.37 1.42 -16.67
N GLU A 268 29.63 2.41 -17.15
CA GLU A 268 30.20 3.46 -17.99
C GLU A 268 31.29 4.16 -17.17
N TYR A 269 32.54 3.94 -17.60
CA TYR A 269 33.75 4.57 -17.07
C TYR A 269 33.84 6.05 -17.45
#